data_AF-A0A7K1L372-F1
#
_entry.id   AF-A0A7K1L372-F1
#
_cell.length_a   1.000
_cell.length_b   1.000
_cell.length_c   1.000
_cell.angle_alpha   90.00
_cell.angle_beta   90.00
_cell.angle_gamma   90.00
#
_symmetry.space_group_name_H-M   'P 1'
#
loop_
_entity.id
_entity.type
_entity.pdbx_description
1 polymer ?
#
loop_
_entity_poly.entity_id
_entity_poly.type
_entity_poly.pdbx_seq_one_letter_code
_entity_poly.pdbx_strand_id
1 'polypeptide(L)'
;MPEVRRRHLAALAYEVEARGLSWRFAGPAESVLSVLGPRTRRQVMVVATPVAAGWSYLWPGGGMADVAEVTHVADQLFRLLR
;
A
#
# COMPACT_ATOMS: atom_id res chain seq x y z
N MET A 1 -10.17 -9.46 -11.37
CA MET A 1 -10.16 -8.15 -12.04
C MET A 1 -8.87 -7.39 -11.69
N PRO A 2 -7.89 -7.32 -12.60
CA PRO A 2 -6.63 -6.61 -12.37
C PRO A 2 -6.83 -5.09 -12.17
N GLU A 3 -7.86 -4.51 -12.78
CA GLU A 3 -8.18 -3.08 -12.69
C GLU A 3 -8.61 -2.64 -11.27
N VAL A 4 -9.41 -3.47 -10.59
CA VAL A 4 -9.88 -3.19 -9.21
C VAL A 4 -8.71 -3.18 -8.23
N ARG A 5 -7.79 -4.16 -8.36
CA ARG A 5 -6.54 -4.21 -7.58
C ARG A 5 -5.74 -2.93 -7.73
N ARG A 6 -5.49 -2.52 -8.98
CA ARG A 6 -4.71 -1.32 -9.29
C ARG A 6 -5.38 -0.08 -8.71
N ARG A 7 -6.71 0.03 -8.79
CA ARG A 7 -7.46 1.14 -8.19
C ARG A 7 -7.25 1.25 -6.68
N HIS A 8 -7.29 0.13 -5.95
CA HIS A 8 -7.01 0.14 -4.52
C HIS A 8 -5.57 0.58 -4.24
N LEU A 9 -4.58 -0.01 -4.94
CA LEU A 9 -3.19 0.38 -4.76
C LEU A 9 -2.91 1.86 -5.14
N ALA A 10 -3.63 2.41 -6.13
CA ALA A 10 -3.55 3.82 -6.48
C ALA A 10 -4.14 4.74 -5.41
N ALA A 11 -5.24 4.34 -4.75
CA ALA A 11 -5.77 5.08 -3.61
C ALA A 11 -4.77 5.11 -2.45
N LEU A 12 -4.11 3.98 -2.18
CA LEU A 12 -3.06 3.92 -1.17
C LEU A 12 -1.83 4.77 -1.56
N ALA A 13 -1.43 4.74 -2.83
CA ALA A 13 -0.33 5.56 -3.36
C ALA A 13 -0.54 7.06 -3.09
N TYR A 14 -1.75 7.56 -3.35
CA TYR A 14 -2.14 8.94 -3.08
C TYR A 14 -1.99 9.29 -1.58
N GLU A 15 -2.47 8.42 -0.70
CA GLU A 15 -2.42 8.65 0.75
C GLU A 15 -0.99 8.59 1.33
N VAL A 16 -0.13 7.70 0.83
CA VAL A 16 1.27 7.64 1.30
C VAL A 16 2.10 8.81 0.78
N GLU A 17 1.81 9.30 -0.43
CA GLU A 17 2.43 10.50 -1.00
C GLU A 17 2.05 11.76 -0.21
N ALA A 18 0.78 11.88 0.18
CA ALA A 18 0.31 12.96 1.04
C ALA A 18 1.03 12.99 2.41
N ARG A 19 1.60 11.85 2.84
CA ARG A 19 2.42 11.71 4.06
C ARG A 19 3.92 11.88 3.82
N GLY A 20 4.33 12.22 2.60
CA GLY A 20 5.71 12.44 2.22
C GLY A 20 6.52 11.16 1.98
N LEU A 21 5.87 10.02 1.80
CA LEU A 21 6.53 8.79 1.37
C LEU A 21 6.59 8.74 -0.16
N SER A 22 7.67 8.19 -0.69
CA SER A 22 7.77 7.93 -2.13
C SER A 22 7.15 6.57 -2.44
N TRP A 23 6.56 6.41 -3.61
CA TRP A 23 5.95 5.16 -4.02
C TRP A 23 6.24 4.83 -5.49
N ARG A 24 6.09 3.54 -5.82
CA ARG A 24 6.21 3.03 -7.19
C ARG A 24 5.35 1.79 -7.36
N PHE A 25 4.65 1.66 -8.50
CA PHE A 25 4.05 0.39 -8.89
C PHE A 25 5.12 -0.63 -9.33
N ALA A 26 4.95 -1.86 -8.87
CA ALA A 26 5.84 -2.98 -9.15
C ALA A 26 5.04 -4.26 -9.42
N GLY A 27 5.75 -5.28 -9.93
CA GLY A 27 5.16 -6.58 -10.25
C GLY A 27 4.36 -6.60 -11.56
N PRO A 28 3.94 -7.81 -11.98
CA PRO A 28 3.15 -7.97 -13.19
C PRO A 28 1.82 -7.22 -13.08
N ALA A 29 1.45 -6.50 -14.13
CA ALA A 29 0.23 -5.67 -14.18
C ALA A 29 0.09 -4.65 -13.03
N GLU A 30 1.21 -4.10 -12.53
CA GLU A 30 1.22 -3.08 -11.47
C GLU A 30 0.47 -3.55 -10.20
N SER A 31 0.60 -4.85 -9.91
CA SER A 31 -0.16 -5.51 -8.85
C SER A 31 0.40 -5.32 -7.43
N VAL A 32 1.50 -4.59 -7.30
CA VAL A 32 2.17 -4.30 -6.04
C VAL A 32 2.49 -2.82 -5.96
N LEU A 33 2.29 -2.22 -4.78
CA LEU A 33 2.76 -0.89 -4.46
C LEU A 33 4.02 -0.99 -3.60
N SER A 34 5.13 -0.50 -4.11
CA SER A 34 6.36 -0.33 -3.35
C SER A 34 6.37 1.05 -2.71
N VAL A 35 6.47 1.13 -1.39
CA VAL A 35 6.52 2.38 -0.62
C VAL A 35 7.90 2.52 0.02
N LEU A 36 8.54 3.68 -0.16
CA LEU A 36 9.91 3.98 0.28
C LEU A 36 9.90 5.10 1.32
N GLY A 37 10.56 4.84 2.46
CA GLY A 37 10.82 5.85 3.48
C GLY A 37 11.92 6.82 3.04
N PRO A 38 11.68 8.15 3.08
CA PRO A 38 12.64 9.14 2.57
C PRO A 38 13.93 9.21 3.39
N ARG A 39 13.87 8.91 4.69
CA ARG A 39 15.03 8.98 5.60
C ARG A 39 15.72 7.64 5.79
N THR A 40 14.93 6.59 5.99
CA THR A 40 15.45 5.27 6.36
C THR A 40 15.93 4.46 5.14
N ARG A 41 15.57 4.88 3.92
CA ARG A 41 15.69 4.11 2.67
C ARG A 41 15.07 2.70 2.76
N ARG A 42 14.23 2.46 3.77
CA ARG A 42 13.50 1.20 3.92
C ARG A 42 12.34 1.19 2.94
N GLN A 43 12.11 0.04 2.36
CA GLN A 43 11.04 -0.18 1.41
C GLN A 43 10.08 -1.23 1.96
N VAL A 44 8.79 -1.01 1.77
CA VAL A 44 7.72 -1.96 2.08
C VAL A 44 6.93 -2.21 0.81
N MET A 45 6.69 -3.50 0.51
CA MET A 45 5.84 -3.92 -0.59
C MET A 45 4.44 -4.20 -0.07
N VAL A 46 3.46 -3.51 -0.64
CA VAL A 46 2.04 -3.65 -0.31
C VAL A 46 1.32 -4.28 -1.48
N VAL A 47 0.52 -5.30 -1.21
CA VAL A 47 -0.35 -5.93 -2.21
C VAL A 47 -1.82 -5.75 -1.82
N ALA A 48 -2.69 -5.62 -2.82
CA ALA A 48 -4.13 -5.68 -2.63
C ALA A 48 -4.62 -7.06 -3.08
N THR A 49 -5.15 -7.83 -2.13
CA THR A 49 -5.67 -9.18 -2.39
C THR A 49 -7.18 -9.21 -2.22
N PRO A 50 -7.92 -9.96 -3.05
CA PRO A 50 -9.30 -10.27 -2.75
C PRO A 50 -9.37 -11.16 -1.50
N VAL A 51 -10.37 -10.93 -0.67
CA VAL A 51 -10.74 -11.73 0.51
C VAL A 51 -12.24 -12.02 0.47
N ALA A 52 -12.73 -12.91 1.33
CA ALA A 52 -14.14 -13.34 1.31
C ALA A 52 -15.15 -12.16 1.41
N ALA A 53 -14.77 -11.06 2.08
CA ALA A 53 -15.60 -9.88 2.29
C ALA A 53 -15.24 -8.66 1.41
N GLY A 54 -14.37 -8.80 0.40
CA GLY A 54 -13.96 -7.69 -0.45
C GLY A 54 -12.48 -7.71 -0.79
N TRP A 55 -11.77 -6.64 -0.44
CA TRP A 55 -10.34 -6.50 -0.69
C TRP A 55 -9.61 -6.07 0.57
N SER A 56 -8.37 -6.53 0.71
CA SER A 56 -7.51 -6.12 1.82
C SER A 56 -6.11 -5.79 1.31
N TYR A 57 -5.49 -4.81 1.95
CA TYR A 57 -4.07 -4.55 1.83
C TYR A 57 -3.29 -5.52 2.71
N LEU A 58 -2.13 -5.94 2.21
CA LEU A 58 -1.19 -6.82 2.89
C LEU A 58 0.22 -6.26 2.75
N TRP A 59 0.94 -6.17 3.88
CA TRP A 59 2.34 -5.74 3.88
C TRP A 59 3.11 -6.27 5.10
N PRO A 60 4.42 -6.49 4.96
CA PRO A 60 5.26 -6.93 6.08
C PRO A 60 5.32 -5.87 7.17
N GLY A 61 5.15 -6.29 8.43
CA GLY A 61 5.19 -5.42 9.61
C GLY A 61 3.87 -4.75 10.00
N GLY A 62 2.81 -4.91 9.21
CA GLY A 62 1.44 -4.49 9.58
C GLY A 62 0.35 -5.54 9.38
N GLY A 63 0.65 -6.65 8.69
CA GLY A 63 -0.27 -7.77 8.56
C GLY A 63 -1.25 -7.55 7.41
N MET A 64 -2.54 -7.39 7.75
CA MET A 64 -3.65 -7.22 6.81
C MET A 64 -4.62 -6.14 7.31
N ALA A 65 -5.12 -5.30 6.41
CA ALA A 65 -6.16 -4.31 6.71
C ALA A 65 -7.13 -4.14 5.53
N ASP A 66 -8.37 -3.74 5.81
CA ASP A 66 -9.38 -3.54 4.76
C ASP A 66 -9.01 -2.37 3.84
N VAL A 67 -9.36 -2.46 2.55
CA VAL A 67 -9.10 -1.36 1.60
C VAL A 67 -9.89 -0.08 1.92
N ALA A 68 -10.99 -0.18 2.67
CA ALA A 68 -11.75 0.95 3.18
C ALA A 68 -10.97 1.76 4.23
N GLU A 69 -9.98 1.16 4.89
CA GLU A 69 -9.13 1.81 5.90
C GLU A 69 -7.84 2.40 5.31
N VAL A 70 -7.88 2.82 4.04
CA VAL A 70 -6.70 3.27 3.28
C VAL A 70 -5.86 4.34 4.00
N THR A 71 -6.52 5.30 4.67
CA THR A 71 -5.87 6.35 5.45
C THR A 71 -5.13 5.77 6.67
N HIS A 72 -5.73 4.81 7.37
CA HIS A 72 -5.12 4.12 8.51
C HIS A 72 -3.88 3.32 8.06
N VAL A 73 -3.98 2.61 6.94
CA VAL A 73 -2.87 1.85 6.36
C VAL A 73 -1.71 2.78 5.99
N ALA A 74 -2.00 3.92 5.38
CA ALA A 74 -0.99 4.92 5.05
C ALA A 74 -0.30 5.48 6.31
N ASP A 75 -1.03 5.70 7.41
CA ASP A 75 -0.45 6.10 8.70
C ASP A 75 0.45 5.02 9.31
N GLN A 76 0.07 3.74 9.20
CA GLN A 76 0.91 2.63 9.65
C GLN A 76 2.20 2.53 8.82
N LEU A 77 2.10 2.64 7.49
CA LEU A 77 3.27 2.65 6.61
C LEU A 77 4.21 3.82 6.92
N PHE A 78 3.65 5.01 7.16
CA PHE A 78 4.43 6.17 7.60
C PHE A 78 5.16 5.92 8.91
N ARG A 79 4.48 5.33 9.92
CA ARG A 79 5.12 4.97 11.19
C ARG A 79 6.19 3.90 11.06
N LEU A 80 6.05 2.97 10.10
CA LEU A 80 7.04 1.92 9.84
C LEU A 80 8.27 2.45 9.07
N LEU A 81 8.10 3.49 8.25
CA LEU A 81 9.12 3.96 7.31
C LEU A 81 9.78 5.30 7.67
N ARG A 82 9.24 6.02 8.66
CA ARG A 82 9.79 7.29 9.18
C ARG A 82 11.18 7.18 9.78
#